data_AF-A0A0F3P5J1-F1
#
_entry.id   AF-A0A0F3P5J1-F1
#
_cell.length_a   1.000
_cell.length_b   1.000
_cell.length_c   1.000
_cell.angle_alpha   90.00
_cell.angle_beta   90.00
_cell.angle_gamma   90.00
#
_symmetry.space_group_name_H-M   'P 1'
#
loop_
_entity.id
_entity.type
_entity.pdbx_description
1 polymer ?
#
loop_
_entity_poly.entity_id
_entity_poly.type
_entity_poly.pdbx_seq_one_letter_code
_entity_poly.pdbx_strand_id
1 'polypeptide(L)'
;MAYQILTSCSFGPAVRTRFFVKLLKNITLTECDKSKILQAVQDVYGYEIQELQVIPFEQLKTVSQKQINEKEYLLNLSKQLDSNSTWYKVRESLIKSYGQTIDKSWFSPLKI
;
A
#
# COMPACT_ATOMS: atom_id res chain seq x y z
N MET A 1 5.85 -9.59 6.83
CA MET A 1 6.50 -8.42 6.22
C MET A 1 5.55 -7.64 5.31
N ALA A 2 4.91 -8.29 4.33
CA ALA A 2 4.09 -7.57 3.38
C ALA A 2 2.88 -6.84 4.00
N TYR A 3 2.22 -7.43 5.00
CA TYR A 3 1.20 -6.70 5.77
C TYR A 3 1.70 -5.38 6.38
N GLN A 4 2.92 -5.35 6.95
CA GLN A 4 3.49 -4.13 7.52
C GLN A 4 3.74 -3.08 6.45
N ILE A 5 4.15 -3.50 5.25
CA ILE A 5 4.33 -2.60 4.10
C ILE A 5 2.99 -1.98 3.73
N LEU A 6 1.94 -2.80 3.56
CA LEU A 6 0.62 -2.33 3.16
C LEU A 6 -0.02 -1.39 4.17
N THR A 7 0.07 -1.74 5.45
CA THR A 7 -0.41 -0.89 6.56
C THR A 7 0.56 0.20 6.96
N SER A 8 1.62 0.43 6.19
CA SER A 8 2.52 1.56 6.38
C SER A 8 2.67 2.39 5.12
N CYS A 9 1.85 2.13 4.09
CA CYS A 9 1.91 2.81 2.80
C CYS A 9 0.54 3.37 2.43
N SER A 10 0.52 4.61 1.93
CA SER A 10 -0.60 5.16 1.18
C SER A 10 -0.30 5.05 -0.30
N PHE A 11 -1.14 4.31 -1.03
CA PHE A 11 -1.02 4.16 -2.48
C PHE A 11 -1.74 5.31 -3.17
N GLY A 12 -0.97 6.15 -3.86
CA GLY A 12 -1.46 7.30 -4.62
C GLY A 12 -1.93 6.92 -6.03
N PRO A 13 -2.31 7.93 -6.84
CA PRO A 13 -2.70 7.69 -8.23
C PRO A 13 -1.49 7.29 -9.10
N ALA A 14 -1.77 6.48 -10.10
CA ALA A 14 -0.89 6.28 -11.25
C ALA A 14 -0.85 7.59 -12.07
N VAL A 15 0.34 8.14 -12.30
CA VAL A 15 0.54 9.35 -13.11
C VAL A 15 1.58 9.05 -14.18
N ARG A 16 1.13 9.02 -15.44
CA ARG A 16 1.96 8.63 -16.59
C ARG A 16 2.54 7.22 -16.37
N THR A 17 3.86 7.10 -16.28
CA THR A 17 4.59 5.84 -16.09
C THR A 17 5.01 5.57 -14.64
N ARG A 18 4.54 6.39 -13.70
CA ARG A 18 4.95 6.34 -12.29
C ARG A 18 3.79 6.07 -11.36
N PHE A 19 4.05 5.29 -10.33
CA PHE A 19 3.11 5.03 -9.26
C PHE A 19 3.64 5.55 -7.94
N PHE A 20 2.87 6.40 -7.27
CA PHE A 20 3.31 7.04 -6.02
C PHE A 20 2.91 6.22 -4.81
N VAL A 21 3.87 5.99 -3.92
CA VAL A 21 3.66 5.31 -2.64
C VAL A 21 4.21 6.20 -1.53
N LYS A 22 3.35 6.66 -0.62
CA LYS A 22 3.77 7.46 0.54
C LYS A 22 3.89 6.58 1.77
N LEU A 23 5.03 6.60 2.45
CA LEU A 23 5.21 5.89 3.72
C LEU A 23 4.51 6.65 4.86
N LEU A 24 3.67 5.95 5.61
CA LEU A 24 2.90 6.42 6.77
C LEU A 24 3.55 6.03 8.11
N LYS A 25 4.53 5.12 8.07
CA LYS A 25 5.35 4.75 9.22
C LYS A 25 6.82 4.70 8.82
N ASN A 26 7.69 4.79 9.82
CA ASN A 26 9.12 4.65 9.63
C ASN A 26 9.48 3.18 9.34
N ILE A 27 9.30 2.77 8.08
CA ILE A 27 9.69 1.47 7.56
C ILE A 27 10.69 1.64 6.42
N THR A 28 11.60 0.69 6.27
CA THR A 28 12.54 0.67 5.15
C THR A 28 12.02 -0.32 4.11
N LEU A 29 11.73 0.14 2.90
CA LEU A 29 11.40 -0.74 1.77
C LEU A 29 12.69 -1.20 1.10
N THR A 30 12.91 -2.51 1.06
CA THR A 30 14.03 -3.09 0.32
C THR A 30 13.77 -3.04 -1.19
N GLU A 31 14.81 -3.17 -2.02
CA GLU A 31 14.63 -3.27 -3.47
C GLU A 31 13.72 -4.43 -3.87
N CYS A 32 13.82 -5.57 -3.16
CA CYS A 32 12.94 -6.73 -3.38
C CYS A 32 11.46 -6.39 -3.13
N ASP A 33 11.18 -5.62 -2.07
CA ASP A 33 9.82 -5.18 -1.75
C ASP A 33 9.28 -4.22 -2.80
N LYS A 34 10.10 -3.26 -3.25
CA LYS A 34 9.73 -2.32 -4.32
C LYS A 34 9.41 -3.05 -5.62
N SER A 35 10.22 -4.03 -6.03
CA SER A 35 9.96 -4.82 -7.24
C SER A 35 8.65 -5.60 -7.14
N LYS A 36 8.32 -6.19 -5.99
CA LYS A 36 7.05 -6.89 -5.78
C LYS A 36 5.84 -5.95 -5.84
N ILE A 37 5.96 -4.76 -5.27
CA ILE A 37 4.90 -3.74 -5.34
C ILE A 37 4.73 -3.26 -6.78
N LEU A 38 5.83 -2.99 -7.49
CA LEU A 38 5.79 -2.56 -8.88
C LEU A 38 5.12 -3.62 -9.77
N GLN A 39 5.46 -4.90 -9.60
CA GLN A 39 4.82 -5.99 -10.32
C GLN A 39 3.31 -6.02 -10.05
N ALA A 40 2.89 -5.93 -8.79
CA ALA A 40 1.47 -5.91 -8.43
C ALA A 40 0.73 -4.68 -9.00
N VAL A 41 1.40 -3.53 -9.10
CA VAL A 41 0.86 -2.32 -9.73
C VAL A 41 0.72 -2.53 -11.24
N GLN A 42 1.73 -3.11 -11.90
CA GLN A 42 1.70 -3.44 -13.32
C GLN A 42 0.61 -4.45 -13.68
N ASP A 43 0.38 -5.44 -12.81
CA ASP A 43 -0.69 -6.43 -13.00
C ASP A 43 -2.09 -5.78 -12.97
N VAL A 44 -2.23 -4.60 -12.36
CA VAL A 44 -3.52 -3.89 -12.18
C VAL A 44 -3.71 -2.76 -13.18
N TYR A 45 -2.66 -1.96 -13.42
CA TYR A 45 -2.71 -0.77 -14.27
C TYR A 45 -2.10 -1.00 -15.66
N GLY A 46 -1.50 -2.17 -15.89
CA GLY A 46 -0.75 -2.49 -17.10
C GLY A 46 0.73 -2.09 -16.99
N TYR A 47 1.51 -2.57 -17.96
CA TYR A 47 2.95 -2.36 -18.05
C TYR A 47 3.37 -0.91 -18.39
N GLU A 48 2.42 0.02 -18.48
CA GLU A 48 2.69 1.45 -18.64
C GLU A 48 3.38 2.02 -17.40
N ILE A 49 3.12 1.45 -16.22
CA ILE A 49 3.82 1.81 -14.99
C ILE A 49 5.19 1.13 -14.97
N GLN A 50 6.25 1.93 -15.05
CA GLN A 50 7.63 1.45 -15.10
C GLN A 50 8.37 1.69 -13.79
N GLU A 51 7.93 2.66 -12.99
CA GLU A 51 8.63 3.07 -11.77
C GLU A 51 7.70 3.27 -10.58
N LEU A 52 8.21 2.87 -9.41
CA LEU A 52 7.59 3.13 -8.12
C LEU A 52 8.27 4.34 -7.46
N GLN A 53 7.52 5.42 -7.26
CA GLN A 53 8.01 6.61 -6.58
C GLN A 53 7.64 6.57 -5.10
N VAL A 54 8.62 6.27 -4.24
CA VAL A 54 8.42 6.18 -2.79
C VAL A 54 8.69 7.53 -2.13
N ILE A 55 7.67 8.10 -1.49
CA ILE A 55 7.78 9.28 -0.64
C ILE A 55 8.07 8.81 0.78
N PRO A 56 9.22 9.19 1.39
CA PRO A 56 9.62 8.72 2.70
C PRO A 56 8.72 9.25 3.82
N PHE A 57 8.71 8.57 4.95
CA PHE A 57 7.96 9.00 6.13
C PHE A 57 8.67 10.18 6.80
N GLU A 58 7.97 11.32 6.94
CA GLU A 58 8.48 12.44 7.71
C GLU A 58 8.30 12.18 9.21
N GLN A 59 9.42 12.11 9.95
CA GLN A 59 9.36 11.95 11.40
C GLN A 59 8.74 13.17 12.07
N LEU A 60 7.64 12.93 12.78
CA LEU A 60 6.86 13.96 13.45
C LEU A 60 7.52 14.32 14.79
N LYS A 61 7.81 15.62 14.98
CA LYS A 61 8.54 16.13 16.14
C LYS A 61 7.64 16.45 17.33
N THR A 62 6.32 16.56 17.14
CA THR A 62 5.37 16.96 18.21
C THR A 62 4.22 15.97 18.42
N VAL A 63 3.63 16.00 19.62
CA VAL A 63 2.53 15.11 20.04
C VAL A 63 1.26 15.33 19.22
N SER A 64 0.90 16.59 18.90
CA SER A 64 -0.25 16.89 18.04
C SER A 64 -0.08 16.37 16.61
N GLN A 65 1.14 16.45 16.06
CA GLN A 65 1.44 15.88 14.75
C GLN A 65 1.25 14.37 14.73
N LYS A 66 1.68 13.65 15.78
CA LYS A 66 1.45 12.20 15.92
C LYS A 66 -0.04 11.84 15.91
N GLN A 67 -0.87 12.56 16.66
CA GLN A 67 -2.32 12.31 16.71
C GLN A 67 -3.02 12.62 15.37
N ILE A 68 -2.60 13.68 14.68
CA ILE A 68 -3.11 14.01 13.33
C ILE A 68 -2.72 12.90 12.34
N ASN A 69 -1.47 12.44 12.40
CA ASN A 69 -0.99 11.36 11.54
C ASN A 69 -1.67 10.02 11.84
N GLU A 70 -1.99 9.70 13.10
CA GLU A 70 -2.78 8.51 13.44
C GLU A 70 -4.19 8.58 12.86
N LYS A 71 -4.87 9.74 12.96
CA LYS A 71 -6.18 9.92 12.32
C LYS A 71 -6.08 9.84 10.80
N GLU A 72 -5.08 10.47 10.19
CA GLU A 72 -4.84 10.43 8.74
C GLU A 72 -4.50 9.01 8.26
N TYR A 73 -3.74 8.26 9.07
CA TYR A 73 -3.43 6.85 8.84
C TYR A 73 -4.70 5.98 8.82
N LEU A 74 -5.54 6.10 9.86
CA LEU A 74 -6.80 5.33 9.94
C LEU A 74 -7.78 5.70 8.82
N LEU A 75 -7.84 6.97 8.43
CA LEU A 75 -8.66 7.43 7.31
C LEU A 75 -8.16 6.90 5.95
N ASN A 76 -6.84 6.84 5.74
CA ASN A 76 -6.29 6.26 4.52
C ASN A 76 -6.50 4.74 4.49
N LEU A 77 -6.37 4.07 5.63
CA LEU A 77 -6.63 2.64 5.73
C LEU A 77 -8.10 2.31 5.41
N SER A 78 -9.05 3.10 5.91
CA SER A 78 -10.47 2.88 5.59
C SER A 78 -10.77 3.09 4.10
N LYS A 79 -10.16 4.10 3.47
CA LYS A 79 -10.26 4.32 2.01
C LYS A 79 -9.68 3.17 1.18
N GLN A 80 -8.61 2.53 1.64
CA GLN A 80 -8.02 1.36 0.97
C GLN A 80 -8.84 0.08 1.16
N LEU A 81 -9.67 0.01 2.20
CA LEU A 81 -10.57 -1.11 2.46
C LEU A 81 -11.93 -0.96 1.75
N ASP A 82 -12.23 0.22 1.21
CA ASP A 82 -13.44 0.47 0.43
C ASP A 82 -13.48 -0.38 -0.84
N SER A 83 -14.64 -0.96 -1.15
CA SER A 83 -14.80 -1.88 -2.28
C SER A 83 -14.59 -1.24 -3.66
N ASN A 84 -14.75 0.09 -3.76
CA ASN A 84 -14.47 0.83 -4.98
C ASN A 84 -13.00 1.24 -5.10
N SER A 85 -12.22 1.11 -4.03
CA SER A 85 -10.81 1.44 -4.04
C SER A 85 -10.02 0.51 -4.94
N THR A 86 -8.95 1.03 -5.53
CA THR A 86 -7.98 0.23 -6.27
C THR A 86 -7.49 -0.95 -5.44
N TRP A 87 -7.24 -0.73 -4.14
CA TRP A 87 -6.60 -1.70 -3.27
C TRP A 87 -7.49 -2.92 -2.99
N TYR A 88 -8.80 -2.69 -2.83
CA TYR A 88 -9.77 -3.77 -2.74
C TYR A 88 -9.79 -4.62 -4.01
N LYS A 89 -9.75 -3.99 -5.20
CA LYS A 89 -9.70 -4.70 -6.49
C LYS A 89 -8.41 -5.50 -6.66
N VAL A 90 -7.26 -4.96 -6.24
CA VAL A 90 -5.97 -5.67 -6.22
C VAL A 90 -6.06 -6.92 -5.35
N ARG A 91 -6.57 -6.76 -4.12
CA ARG A 91 -6.77 -7.87 -3.17
C ARG A 91 -7.69 -8.94 -3.76
N GLU A 92 -8.81 -8.54 -4.38
CA GLU A 92 -9.76 -9.47 -5.00
C GLU A 92 -9.12 -10.25 -6.17
N SER A 93 -8.33 -9.57 -7.02
CA SER A 93 -7.61 -10.19 -8.14
C SER A 93 -6.58 -11.22 -7.66
N LEU A 94 -5.83 -10.89 -6.61
CA LEU A 94 -4.85 -11.79 -6.00
C LEU A 94 -5.53 -13.03 -5.40
N ILE A 95 -6.67 -12.86 -4.73
CA ILE A 95 -7.47 -13.98 -4.19
C ILE A 95 -8.00 -14.86 -5.33
N LYS A 96 -8.48 -14.27 -6.42
CA LYS A 96 -8.96 -15.02 -7.59
C LYS A 96 -7.85 -15.82 -8.26
N SER A 97 -6.67 -15.23 -8.42
CA SER A 97 -5.57 -15.83 -9.19
C SER A 97 -4.78 -16.88 -8.39
N TYR A 98 -4.65 -16.69 -7.07
CA TYR A 98 -3.76 -17.50 -6.22
C TYR A 98 -4.47 -18.17 -5.03
N GLY A 99 -5.78 -17.97 -4.88
CA GLY A 99 -6.59 -18.55 -3.82
C GLY A 99 -6.61 -17.73 -2.52
N GLN A 100 -7.58 -18.04 -1.65
CA GLN A 100 -7.76 -17.37 -0.35
C GLN A 100 -6.57 -17.53 0.62
N THR A 101 -5.66 -18.45 0.36
CA THR A 101 -4.42 -18.63 1.13
C THR A 101 -3.48 -17.44 1.01
N ILE A 102 -3.47 -16.73 -0.12
CA ILE A 102 -2.75 -15.45 -0.24
C ILE A 102 -3.37 -14.40 0.69
N ASP A 103 -4.68 -14.37 0.83
CA ASP A 103 -5.33 -13.49 1.81
C ASP A 103 -4.90 -13.79 3.23
N LYS A 104 -4.89 -15.07 3.60
CA LYS A 104 -4.47 -15.47 4.94
C LYS A 104 -2.95 -15.35 5.17
N SER A 105 -2.13 -15.42 4.14
CA SER A 105 -0.67 -15.29 4.28
C SER A 105 -0.21 -13.83 4.26
N TRP A 106 -0.85 -13.02 3.42
CA TRP A 106 -0.39 -11.68 3.03
C TRP A 106 -1.23 -10.56 3.68
N PHE A 107 -2.52 -10.83 3.90
CA PHE A 107 -3.54 -9.86 4.32
C PHE A 107 -4.19 -10.20 5.67
N SER A 108 -3.97 -11.39 6.27
CA SER A 108 -4.52 -11.84 7.56
C SER A 108 -4.55 -10.80 8.69
N PRO A 109 -3.52 -9.95 8.86
CA PRO A 109 -3.54 -9.01 9.96
C PRO A 109 -4.40 -7.76 9.66
N LEU A 110 -5.04 -7.67 8.47
CA LEU A 110 -6.04 -6.64 8.12
C LEU A 110 -7.43 -6.94 8.73
N LYS A 111 -7.58 -7.97 9.55
CA LYS A 111 -8.76 -8.13 10.40
C LYS A 111 -8.76 -7.02 11.45
N ILE A 112 -9.59 -6.01 11.23
CA ILE A 112 -10.15 -5.15 12.28
C ILE A 112 -11.18 -5.98 13.04
#